data_AF-A0A4Q3C7K9-F1
#
_entry.id   AF-A0A4Q3C7K9-F1
#
_cell.length_a   1.000
_cell.length_b   1.000
_cell.length_c   1.000
_cell.angle_alpha   90.00
_cell.angle_beta   90.00
_cell.angle_gamma   90.00
#
_symmetry.space_group_name_H-M   'P 1'
#
loop_
_entity.id
_entity.type
_entity.pdbx_description
1 polymer ?
#
loop_
_entity_poly.entity_id
_entity_poly.type
_entity_poly.pdbx_seq_one_letter_code
_entity_poly.pdbx_strand_id
1 'polypeptide(L)'
;MNMLSVLALCAFLWPVELLAQDKAKIAALEGQLAAAKTDAERLGLVGDLCWNYSFISFDKALEYGNQELAIAQKMRNDTAVALAYSDIGIVH
;
A
#
# COMPACT_ATOMS: atom_id res chain seq x y z
N MET A 1 -43.88 -24.05 14.48
CA MET A 1 -42.62 -23.88 13.74
C MET A 1 -42.24 -22.42 13.92
N ASN A 2 -41.38 -22.16 14.89
CA ASN A 2 -41.39 -20.90 15.63
C ASN A 2 -40.48 -19.87 14.96
N MET A 3 -40.93 -18.61 14.98
CA MET A 3 -40.21 -17.42 14.47
C MET A 3 -38.80 -17.25 15.07
N LEU A 4 -38.51 -17.95 16.17
CA LEU A 4 -37.19 -18.05 16.82
C LEU A 4 -36.14 -18.85 16.03
N SER A 5 -36.52 -19.67 15.05
CA SER A 5 -35.56 -20.48 14.27
C SER A 5 -34.89 -19.70 13.11
N VAL A 6 -35.42 -18.53 12.75
CA VAL A 6 -34.94 -17.77 11.58
C VAL A 6 -33.80 -16.80 11.95
N LEU A 7 -33.72 -16.39 13.21
CA LEU A 7 -32.71 -15.42 13.68
C LEU A 7 -31.33 -16.03 13.97
N ALA A 8 -31.22 -17.36 14.07
CA ALA A 8 -29.96 -18.05 14.35
C ALA A 8 -29.07 -18.25 13.11
N LEU A 9 -29.55 -17.94 11.90
CA LEU A 9 -28.83 -18.19 10.64
C LEU A 9 -28.02 -16.99 10.13
N CYS A 10 -28.01 -15.86 10.83
CA CYS A 10 -27.29 -14.65 10.39
C CYS A 10 -25.92 -14.47 11.07
N ALA A 11 -25.58 -15.26 12.08
CA ALA A 11 -24.39 -15.02 12.90
C ALA A 11 -23.12 -15.78 12.44
N PHE A 12 -23.16 -16.48 11.30
CA PHE A 12 -22.06 -17.37 10.87
C PHE A 12 -21.36 -16.97 9.55
N LEU A 13 -21.62 -15.77 9.02
CA LEU A 13 -21.07 -15.33 7.73
C LEU A 13 -20.49 -13.90 7.77
N TRP A 14 -19.68 -13.55 8.78
CA TRP A 14 -18.86 -12.35 8.63
C TRP A 14 -17.56 -12.42 9.43
N PRO A 15 -16.50 -12.95 8.79
CA PRO A 15 -15.28 -12.17 8.75
C PRO A 15 -14.60 -12.29 7.38
N VAL A 16 -15.03 -11.50 6.40
CA VAL A 16 -14.29 -11.36 5.12
C VAL A 16 -13.90 -9.90 4.82
N GLU A 17 -14.21 -8.95 5.71
CA GLU A 17 -13.99 -7.52 5.40
C GLU A 17 -12.55 -7.02 5.63
N LEU A 18 -11.67 -7.81 6.25
CA LEU A 18 -10.34 -7.31 6.61
C LEU A 18 -9.43 -7.03 5.39
N LEU A 19 -9.61 -7.76 4.28
CA LEU A 19 -8.73 -7.66 3.11
C LEU A 19 -9.17 -6.63 2.06
N ALA A 20 -10.39 -6.08 2.18
CA ALA A 20 -10.92 -5.14 1.20
C ALA A 20 -10.35 -3.72 1.39
N GLN A 21 -10.04 -3.35 2.63
CA GLN A 21 -9.56 -1.99 2.97
C GLN A 21 -8.18 -1.70 2.38
N ASP A 22 -7.24 -2.63 2.45
CA ASP A 22 -5.89 -2.44 1.92
C ASP A 22 -5.88 -2.34 0.39
N LYS A 23 -6.72 -3.13 -0.30
CA LYS A 23 -6.84 -3.07 -1.76
C LYS A 23 -7.39 -1.74 -2.25
N ALA A 24 -8.42 -1.21 -1.58
CA ALA A 24 -9.00 0.09 -1.95
C ALA A 24 -8.00 1.24 -1.75
N LYS A 25 -7.22 1.19 -0.66
CA LYS A 25 -6.16 2.16 -0.38
C LYS A 25 -5.06 2.13 -1.45
N ILE A 26 -4.57 0.94 -1.80
CA ILE A 26 -3.55 0.77 -2.84
C ILE A 26 -4.04 1.30 -4.19
N ALA A 27 -5.28 0.97 -4.59
CA ALA A 27 -5.85 1.47 -5.84
C ALA A 27 -5.95 3.00 -5.85
N ALA A 28 -6.30 3.62 -4.72
CA ALA A 28 -6.31 5.07 -4.59
C ALA A 28 -4.91 5.69 -4.72
N LEU A 29 -3.90 5.09 -4.08
CA LEU A 29 -2.51 5.53 -4.18
C LEU A 29 -1.97 5.40 -5.63
N GLU A 30 -2.27 4.31 -6.32
CA GLU A 30 -1.90 4.12 -7.74
C GLU A 30 -2.56 5.20 -8.63
N GLY A 31 -3.83 5.52 -8.36
CA GLY A 31 -4.52 6.61 -9.06
C GLY A 31 -3.90 7.98 -8.81
N GLN A 32 -3.51 8.26 -7.55
CA GLN A 32 -2.81 9.50 -7.20
C GLN A 32 -1.43 9.57 -7.86
N LEU A 33 -0.68 8.46 -7.90
CA LEU A 33 0.62 8.40 -8.54
C LEU A 33 0.53 8.67 -10.05
N ALA A 34 -0.50 8.16 -10.71
CA ALA A 34 -0.77 8.44 -12.12
C ALA A 34 -1.07 9.94 -12.37
N ALA A 35 -1.68 10.62 -11.40
CA ALA A 35 -2.01 12.04 -11.48
C ALA A 35 -0.90 12.98 -10.99
N ALA A 36 0.13 12.46 -10.31
CA ALA A 36 1.20 13.24 -9.70
C ALA A 36 2.05 13.99 -10.74
N LYS A 37 2.29 15.28 -10.49
CA LYS A 37 2.93 16.20 -11.46
C LYS A 37 4.37 16.52 -11.12
N THR A 38 4.74 16.36 -9.86
CA THR A 38 6.08 16.69 -9.36
C THR A 38 6.77 15.48 -8.78
N ASP A 39 8.10 15.49 -8.79
CA ASP A 39 8.91 14.44 -8.18
C ASP A 39 8.64 14.34 -6.66
N ALA A 40 8.39 15.47 -5.99
CA ALA A 40 8.08 15.48 -4.55
C ALA A 40 6.75 14.79 -4.21
N GLU A 41 5.70 15.01 -5.01
CA GLU A 41 4.42 14.29 -4.86
C GLU A 41 4.61 12.80 -5.13
N ARG A 42 5.35 12.46 -6.20
CA ARG A 42 5.62 11.07 -6.56
C ARG A 42 6.39 10.35 -5.47
N LEU A 43 7.40 10.99 -4.88
CA LEU A 43 8.27 10.42 -3.85
C LEU A 43 7.46 9.85 -2.68
N GLY A 44 6.54 10.64 -2.12
CA GLY A 44 5.70 10.16 -1.02
C GLY A 44 4.78 9.01 -1.44
N LEU A 45 4.19 9.10 -2.64
CA LEU A 45 3.25 8.09 -3.15
C LEU A 45 3.94 6.74 -3.43
N VAL A 46 5.16 6.74 -3.95
CA VAL A 46 5.90 5.48 -4.19
C VAL A 46 6.39 4.85 -2.90
N GLY A 47 6.80 5.63 -1.89
CA GLY A 47 7.10 5.10 -0.55
C GLY A 47 5.87 4.48 0.12
N ASP A 48 4.74 5.18 0.07
CA ASP A 48 3.46 4.63 0.54
C ASP A 48 3.10 3.32 -0.20
N LEU A 49 3.24 3.29 -1.53
CA LEU A 49 2.97 2.08 -2.29
C LEU A 49 3.94 0.94 -1.93
N CYS A 50 5.23 1.24 -1.71
CA CYS A 50 6.19 0.25 -1.23
C CYS A 50 5.73 -0.38 0.09
N TRP A 51 5.42 0.44 1.09
CA TRP A 51 4.94 -0.02 2.39
C TRP A 51 3.66 -0.84 2.29
N ASN A 52 2.66 -0.39 1.52
CA ASN A 52 1.39 -1.13 1.44
C ASN A 52 1.55 -2.43 0.63
N TYR A 53 2.45 -2.47 -0.36
CA TYR A 53 2.74 -3.70 -1.10
C TYR A 53 3.64 -4.68 -0.33
N SER A 54 4.39 -4.26 0.69
CA SER A 54 5.28 -5.15 1.45
C SER A 54 4.52 -6.31 2.12
N PHE A 55 3.23 -6.14 2.39
CA PHE A 55 2.37 -7.17 2.99
C PHE A 55 1.59 -8.00 1.95
N ILE A 56 1.70 -7.70 0.65
CA ILE A 56 0.87 -8.27 -0.42
C ILE A 56 1.71 -8.86 -1.55
N SER A 57 2.73 -8.15 -2.01
CA SER A 57 3.61 -8.52 -3.11
C SER A 57 4.97 -7.86 -2.95
N PHE A 58 5.97 -8.65 -2.55
CA PHE A 58 7.34 -8.18 -2.39
C PHE A 58 7.93 -7.64 -3.69
N ASP A 59 7.62 -8.26 -4.83
CA ASP A 59 8.10 -7.78 -6.14
C ASP A 59 7.61 -6.35 -6.42
N LYS A 60 6.32 -6.08 -6.19
CA LYS A 60 5.77 -4.72 -6.34
C LYS A 60 6.32 -3.75 -5.30
N ALA A 61 6.50 -4.20 -4.06
CA ALA A 61 7.09 -3.38 -3.02
C ALA A 61 8.51 -2.94 -3.42
N LEU A 62 9.35 -3.87 -3.87
CA LEU A 62 10.69 -3.55 -4.39
C LEU A 62 10.64 -2.66 -5.62
N GLU A 63 9.69 -2.86 -6.53
CA GLU A 63 9.53 -1.98 -7.68
C GLU A 63 9.31 -0.52 -7.24
N TYR A 64 8.36 -0.28 -6.33
CA TYR A 64 8.07 1.07 -5.84
C TYR A 64 9.18 1.63 -4.94
N GLY A 65 9.82 0.81 -4.09
CA GLY A 65 10.97 1.23 -3.27
C GLY A 65 12.18 1.65 -4.14
N ASN A 66 12.43 0.95 -5.24
CA ASN A 66 13.47 1.37 -6.19
C ASN A 66 13.11 2.67 -6.92
N GLN A 67 11.83 2.89 -7.23
CA GLN A 67 11.36 4.18 -7.76
C GLN A 67 11.56 5.31 -6.73
N GLU A 68 11.25 5.05 -5.46
CA GLU A 68 11.48 5.99 -4.35
C GLU A 68 12.96 6.39 -4.28
N LEU A 69 13.85 5.40 -4.27
CA LEU A 69 15.30 5.62 -4.23
C LEU A 69 15.78 6.47 -5.42
N ALA A 70 15.31 6.15 -6.62
CA ALA A 70 15.68 6.89 -7.83
C ALA A 70 15.22 8.36 -7.79
N ILE A 71 13.99 8.61 -7.31
CA ILE A 71 13.45 9.96 -7.16
C ILE A 71 14.22 10.72 -6.07
N ALA A 72 14.45 10.09 -4.91
CA ALA A 72 15.20 10.68 -3.81
C ALA A 72 16.62 11.09 -4.23
N GLN A 73 17.32 10.24 -4.97
CA GLN A 73 18.65 10.52 -5.54
C GLN A 73 18.59 11.68 -6.55
N LYS A 74 17.61 11.69 -7.46
CA LYS A 74 17.40 12.77 -8.43
C LYS A 74 17.21 14.12 -7.72
N MET A 75 16.47 14.13 -6.63
CA MET A 75 16.22 15.32 -5.81
C MET A 75 17.40 15.69 -4.90
N ARG A 76 18.44 14.85 -4.81
CA ARG A 76 19.57 14.99 -3.87
C ARG A 76 19.11 15.15 -2.42
N ASN A 77 18.09 14.37 -2.04
CA ASN A 77 17.52 14.37 -0.71
C ASN A 77 18.01 13.14 0.07
N ASP A 78 19.08 13.30 0.83
CA ASP A 78 19.72 12.19 1.56
C ASP A 78 18.79 11.55 2.59
N THR A 79 17.90 12.33 3.21
CA THR A 79 16.89 11.79 4.14
C THR A 79 15.93 10.85 3.42
N ALA A 80 15.47 11.22 2.22
CA ALA A 80 14.60 10.36 1.42
C ALA A 80 15.35 9.15 0.86
N VAL A 81 16.65 9.28 0.55
CA VAL A 81 17.49 8.14 0.16
C VAL A 81 17.58 7.12 1.30
N ALA A 82 17.79 7.59 2.53
CA ALA A 82 17.82 6.72 3.70
C ALA A 82 16.47 6.03 3.95
N LEU A 83 15.35 6.75 3.75
CA LEU A 83 14.00 6.18 3.85
C LEU A 83 13.78 5.08 2.80
N ALA A 84 14.10 5.36 1.53
CA ALA A 84 13.95 4.38 0.47
C ALA A 84 14.76 3.10 0.73
N TYR A 85 15.98 3.21 1.28
CA TYR A 85 16.75 2.03 1.69
C TYR A 85 16.13 1.30 2.88
N SER A 86 15.54 2.01 3.84
CA SER A 86 14.79 1.40 4.94
C SER A 86 13.59 0.62 4.41
N ASP A 87 12.85 1.20 3.47
CA ASP A 87 11.65 0.60 2.87
C ASP A 87 12.02 -0.63 2.04
N ILE A 88 13.05 -0.55 1.19
CA ILE A 88 13.59 -1.74 0.48
C ILE A 88 14.08 -2.79 1.48
N GLY A 89 14.73 -2.37 2.57
CA GLY A 89 15.22 -3.25 3.62
C GLY A 89 14.11 -3.98 4.38
N ILE A 90 12.93 -3.38 4.55
CA ILE A 90 11.76 -4.05 5.14
C ILE A 90 11.26 -5.20 4.27
N VAL A 91 11.48 -5.13 2.96
CA VAL A 91 11.04 -6.15 2.00
C VAL A 91 11.99 -7.36 1.96
N HIS A 92 13.22 -7.24 2.44
CA HIS A 92 14.27 -8.29 2.41
C HIS A 92 14.56 -8.87 3.80
#